data_AF-A0A1M5JQD5-F1
#
_entry.id   AF-A0A1M5JQD5-F1
#
_cell.length_a   1.000
_cell.length_b   1.000
_cell.length_c   1.000
_cell.angle_alpha   90.00
_cell.angle_beta   90.00
_cell.angle_gamma   90.00
#
_symmetry.space_group_name_H-M   'P 1'
#
loop_
_entity.id
_entity.type
_entity.pdbx_description
1 polymer ?
#
loop_
_entity_poly.entity_id
_entity_poly.type
_entity_poly.pdbx_seq_one_letter_code
_entity_poly.pdbx_strand_id
1 'polypeptide(L)'
;MDKNDKKFKPSNDSIIWIFLILALIILIFSCVAPSFFVKVAKNQDLDFTKTGNIGDTIGGLMNPFVAIAGILVTFLAFYIQFSFNKFQINLFKHQWDDTQNKYEKDKFENQFYEMLRLHKENVNEMSLTTKKIIIHPNTNREIVENIVSGRRVFEYIINEFELILIVALASFKDENLDNQKIINEAYGVLFHGLHSFDINKHVFYQNLKKLQSNIYNLDYEEFNKSLTNITGVVTVSLAQRIDYSIFNGYSSQLAHYYRHLYQTVKFVVSQPEKKVNYEEKRNLLRILRAQLSNLEQALLFYNWYSGFGKQWQDNNNNFFTDYRMIHNVYNDLLHLDIKLEDIFDYNNNYKKEKNRENDSLFESQDW
;
A
#
# COMPACT_ATOMS: atom_id res chain seq x y z
N MET A 1 26.26 23.05 4.42
CA MET A 1 26.55 22.93 5.86
C MET A 1 26.46 21.45 6.17
N ASP A 2 27.56 20.86 6.63
CA ASP A 2 27.71 19.40 6.77
C ASP A 2 26.69 18.82 7.75
N LYS A 3 26.14 17.62 7.49
CA LYS A 3 25.06 16.99 8.29
C LYS A 3 25.45 16.78 9.78
N ASN A 4 26.72 16.93 10.11
CA ASN A 4 27.29 16.69 11.43
C ASN A 4 27.54 17.96 12.27
N ASP A 5 27.42 19.17 11.74
CA ASP A 5 27.73 20.39 12.50
C ASP A 5 26.48 20.92 13.23
N LYS A 6 26.06 20.19 14.27
CA LYS A 6 24.90 20.51 15.12
C LYS A 6 25.15 21.65 16.12
N LYS A 7 26.35 22.22 16.16
CA LYS A 7 26.72 23.27 17.12
C LYS A 7 26.62 24.65 16.47
N PHE A 8 25.90 25.56 17.15
CA PHE A 8 25.89 26.97 16.78
C PHE A 8 27.31 27.52 16.90
N LYS A 9 27.85 28.03 15.78
CA LYS A 9 29.07 28.84 15.74
C LYS A 9 28.67 30.20 15.17
N PRO A 10 28.84 31.30 15.92
CA PRO A 10 28.67 32.63 15.35
C PRO A 10 29.60 32.79 14.15
N SER A 11 29.13 33.46 13.08
CA SER A 11 29.92 33.59 11.85
C SER A 11 31.24 34.36 12.01
N ASN A 12 31.43 35.04 13.15
CA ASN A 12 32.65 35.78 13.46
C ASN A 12 32.80 36.00 14.98
N ASP A 13 33.27 34.98 15.70
CA ASP A 13 33.59 35.07 17.13
C ASP A 13 34.56 36.22 17.43
N SER A 14 35.50 36.50 16.54
CA SER A 14 36.47 37.59 16.68
C SER A 14 35.81 38.98 16.68
N ILE A 15 34.77 39.19 15.87
CA ILE A 15 34.06 40.49 15.82
C ILE A 15 33.30 40.73 17.13
N ILE A 16 32.67 39.69 17.68
CA ILE A 16 31.97 39.76 18.96
C ILE A 16 32.92 40.23 20.07
N TRP A 17 34.11 39.62 20.14
CA TRP A 17 35.14 40.02 21.11
C TRP A 17 35.66 41.44 20.89
N ILE A 18 35.86 41.87 19.64
CA ILE A 18 36.30 43.24 19.31
C ILE A 18 35.28 44.27 19.83
N PHE A 19 33.98 44.06 19.58
CA PHE A 19 32.94 44.99 20.04
C PHE A 19 32.78 44.99 21.57
N LEU A 20 32.95 43.84 22.24
CA LEU A 20 32.95 43.77 23.70
C LEU A 20 34.13 44.53 24.31
N ILE A 21 35.34 44.33 23.77
CA ILE A 21 36.55 45.01 24.23
C ILE A 21 36.42 46.52 24.00
N LEU A 22 35.89 46.93 22.83
CA LEU A 22 35.66 48.35 22.52
C LEU A 22 34.67 48.99 23.50
N ALA A 23 33.54 48.33 23.78
CA ALA A 23 32.56 48.82 24.75
C ALA A 23 33.16 48.93 26.16
N LEU A 24 33.98 47.97 26.57
CA LEU A 24 34.69 48.00 27.85
C LEU A 24 35.69 49.16 27.93
N ILE A 25 36.46 49.43 26.87
CA ILE A 25 37.39 50.56 26.79
C ILE A 25 36.63 51.88 26.92
N ILE A 26 35.50 52.04 26.24
CA ILE A 26 34.66 53.25 26.31
C ILE A 26 34.11 53.46 27.72
N LEU A 27 33.72 52.37 28.40
CA LEU A 27 33.22 52.43 29.77
C LEU A 27 34.32 52.80 30.76
N ILE A 28 35.53 52.24 30.63
CA ILE A 28 36.70 52.62 31.43
C ILE A 28 37.07 54.08 31.16
N PHE A 29 37.08 54.51 29.90
CA PHE A 29 37.33 55.90 29.52
C PHE A 29 36.29 56.85 30.13
N SER A 30 35.02 56.45 30.19
CA SER A 30 33.98 57.24 30.86
C SER A 30 34.33 57.54 32.32
N CYS A 31 34.91 56.59 33.07
CA CYS A 31 35.31 56.83 34.45
C CYS A 31 36.51 57.77 34.58
N VAL A 32 37.40 57.79 33.58
CA VAL A 32 38.62 58.62 33.58
C VAL A 32 38.37 60.02 33.00
N ALA A 33 37.41 60.18 32.08
CA ALA A 33 37.12 61.41 31.37
C ALA A 33 36.90 62.64 32.29
N PRO A 34 36.14 62.57 33.39
CA PRO A 34 35.98 63.72 34.28
C PRO A 34 37.31 64.20 34.88
N SER A 35 38.19 63.27 35.27
CA SER A 35 39.51 63.62 35.80
C SER A 35 40.43 64.28 34.77
N PHE A 36 40.17 64.06 33.47
CA PHE A 36 40.93 64.64 32.37
C PHE A 36 40.38 66.02 31.96
N PHE A 37 39.05 66.14 31.85
CA PHE A 37 38.36 67.35 31.37
C PHE A 37 38.06 68.37 32.48
N VAL A 38 38.07 67.99 33.76
CA VAL A 38 37.88 68.89 34.92
C VAL A 38 39.22 69.38 35.49
N LYS A 39 40.36 69.11 34.82
CA LYS A 39 41.64 69.70 35.23
C LYS A 39 41.57 71.24 35.17
N VAL A 40 41.92 71.85 36.30
CA VAL A 40 41.88 73.29 36.58
C VAL A 40 42.40 74.12 35.39
N ALA A 41 41.54 74.96 34.83
CA ALA A 41 41.96 76.07 33.98
C ALA A 41 43.00 76.88 34.78
N LYS A 42 44.14 77.20 34.17
CA LYS A 42 45.30 77.85 34.81
C LYS A 42 45.03 79.28 35.33
N ASN A 43 43.77 79.72 35.41
CA ASN A 43 43.34 81.00 35.94
C ASN A 43 42.44 80.79 37.18
N GLN A 44 42.88 81.35 38.30
CA GLN A 44 42.16 81.43 39.56
C GLN A 44 40.98 82.39 39.41
N ASP A 45 39.78 81.86 39.14
CA ASP A 45 38.48 82.51 39.42
C ASP A 45 37.31 81.53 39.21
N LEU A 46 37.50 80.25 39.54
CA LEU A 46 36.43 79.24 39.49
C LEU A 46 36.20 78.64 40.88
N ASP A 47 35.35 79.30 41.66
CA ASP A 47 34.82 78.85 42.95
C ASP A 47 33.66 77.86 42.72
N PHE A 48 33.87 76.60 43.12
CA PHE A 48 32.91 75.49 42.95
C PHE A 48 32.17 75.13 44.25
N THR A 49 31.91 76.10 45.12
CA THR A 49 31.23 75.94 46.41
C THR A 49 29.76 75.45 46.36
N LYS A 50 29.21 75.12 45.18
CA LYS A 50 27.93 74.40 45.01
C LYS A 50 28.17 73.07 44.29
N THR A 51 28.27 71.99 45.05
CA THR A 51 28.59 70.62 44.60
C THR A 51 27.63 70.02 43.56
N GLY A 52 26.46 70.62 43.32
CA GLY A 52 25.54 70.23 42.24
C GLY A 52 26.15 70.34 40.85
N ASN A 53 26.88 71.42 40.56
CA ASN A 53 27.42 71.69 39.22
C ASN A 53 28.58 70.74 38.83
N ILE A 54 29.31 70.21 39.81
CA ILE A 54 30.34 69.18 39.58
C ILE A 54 29.67 67.86 39.23
N GLY A 55 28.60 67.49 39.92
CA GLY A 55 27.77 66.32 39.59
C GLY A 55 27.19 66.42 38.17
N ASP A 56 26.71 67.60 37.78
CA ASP A 56 26.19 67.86 36.43
C ASP A 56 27.28 67.79 35.35
N THR A 57 28.50 68.24 35.65
CA THR A 57 29.64 68.18 34.72
C THR A 57 30.15 66.74 34.56
N ILE A 58 30.25 65.99 35.67
CA ILE A 58 30.63 64.57 35.66
C ILE A 58 29.57 63.76 34.92
N GLY A 59 28.28 63.94 35.24
CA GLY A 59 27.18 63.27 34.56
C GLY A 59 27.10 63.63 33.07
N GLY A 60 27.25 64.91 32.73
CA GLY A 60 27.25 65.39 31.34
C GLY A 60 28.40 64.84 30.49
N LEU A 61 29.58 64.61 31.09
CA LEU A 61 30.72 64.01 30.41
C LEU A 61 30.68 62.48 30.37
N MET A 62 30.18 61.82 31.43
CA MET A 62 30.15 60.35 31.52
C MET A 62 28.99 59.73 30.71
N ASN A 63 27.79 60.31 30.82
CA ASN A 63 26.57 59.72 30.25
C ASN A 63 26.67 59.44 28.74
N PRO A 64 27.27 60.29 27.88
CA PRO A 64 27.43 59.98 26.46
C PRO A 64 28.27 58.73 26.20
N PHE A 65 29.36 58.52 26.93
CA PHE A 65 30.21 57.34 26.75
C PHE A 65 29.54 56.07 27.28
N VAL A 66 28.87 56.15 28.44
CA VAL A 66 28.05 55.05 28.97
C VAL A 66 26.93 54.69 27.99
N ALA A 67 26.26 55.69 27.41
CA ALA A 67 25.21 55.48 26.41
C ALA A 67 25.73 54.81 25.13
N ILE A 68 26.90 55.23 24.62
CA ILE A 68 27.53 54.59 23.45
C ILE A 68 27.92 53.14 23.77
N ALA A 69 28.52 52.88 24.93
CA ALA A 69 28.84 51.53 25.36
C ALA A 69 27.58 50.65 25.48
N GLY A 70 26.49 51.21 26.04
CA GLY A 70 25.18 50.56 26.11
C GLY A 70 24.63 50.21 24.74
N ILE A 71 24.64 51.15 23.78
CA ILE A 71 24.20 50.92 22.39
C ILE A 71 25.03 49.81 21.73
N LEU A 72 26.35 49.79 21.92
CA LEU A 72 27.21 48.74 21.35
C LEU A 72 26.91 47.35 21.92
N VAL A 73 26.74 47.24 23.24
CA VAL A 73 26.39 45.97 23.90
C VAL A 73 25.00 45.50 23.49
N THR A 74 24.02 46.42 23.42
CA THR A 74 22.66 46.12 22.96
C THR A 74 22.65 45.69 21.49
N PHE A 75 23.38 46.40 20.61
CA PHE A 75 23.54 46.01 19.22
C PHE A 75 24.17 44.62 19.09
N LEU A 76 25.20 44.34 19.88
CA LEU A 76 25.86 43.03 19.87
C LEU A 76 24.91 41.91 20.33
N ALA A 77 24.12 42.16 21.37
CA ALA A 77 23.10 41.22 21.84
C ALA A 77 22.08 40.92 20.72
N PHE A 78 21.59 41.97 20.04
CA PHE A 78 20.69 41.81 18.90
C PHE A 78 21.35 41.09 17.72
N TYR A 79 22.63 41.34 17.44
CA TYR A 79 23.37 40.67 16.38
C TYR A 79 23.52 39.17 16.65
N ILE A 80 23.90 38.80 17.88
CA ILE A 80 23.99 37.38 18.30
C ILE A 80 22.61 36.72 18.18
N GLN A 81 21.55 37.37 18.65
CA GLN A 81 20.18 36.87 18.55
C GLN A 81 19.75 36.68 17.08
N PHE A 82 20.05 37.64 16.21
CA PHE A 82 19.74 37.54 14.78
C PHE A 82 20.49 36.39 14.10
N SER A 83 21.78 36.22 14.39
CA SER A 83 22.59 35.11 13.88
C SER A 83 22.04 33.76 14.37
N PHE A 84 21.64 33.68 15.63
CA PHE A 84 21.03 32.50 16.21
C PHE A 84 19.68 32.16 15.54
N ASN A 85 18.81 33.16 15.34
CA ASN A 85 17.52 32.98 14.67
C ASN A 85 17.70 32.45 13.24
N LYS A 86 18.68 32.96 12.47
CA LYS A 86 19.00 32.44 11.13
C LYS A 86 19.42 30.97 11.16
N PHE A 87 20.31 30.62 12.08
CA PHE A 87 20.74 29.23 12.27
C PHE A 87 19.57 28.32 12.64
N GLN A 88 18.71 28.78 13.56
CA GLN A 88 17.53 28.06 14.00
C GLN A 88 16.54 27.82 12.86
N ILE A 89 16.29 28.82 12.01
CA ILE A 89 15.43 28.69 10.82
C ILE A 89 15.96 27.62 9.87
N ASN A 90 17.28 27.58 9.63
CA ASN A 90 17.85 26.57 8.74
C ASN A 90 17.72 25.16 9.33
N LEU A 91 17.96 24.99 10.64
CA LEU A 91 17.73 23.72 11.33
C LEU A 91 16.26 23.29 11.25
N PHE A 92 15.33 24.22 11.49
CA PHE A 92 13.91 23.93 11.39
C PHE A 92 13.51 23.52 9.98
N LYS A 93 14.02 24.19 8.93
CA LYS A 93 13.75 23.81 7.54
C LYS A 93 14.19 22.38 7.26
N HIS A 94 15.41 22.01 7.64
CA HIS A 94 15.89 20.64 7.46
C HIS A 94 15.08 19.59 8.23
N GLN A 95 14.74 19.87 9.50
CA GLN A 95 13.88 18.99 10.28
C GLN A 95 12.48 18.87 9.69
N TRP A 96 11.95 19.96 9.14
CA TRP A 96 10.63 19.98 8.52
C TRP A 96 10.64 19.10 7.27
N ASP A 97 11.62 19.24 6.39
CA ASP A 97 11.73 18.41 5.17
C ASP A 97 11.79 16.91 5.50
N ASP A 98 12.65 16.50 6.45
CA ASP A 98 12.73 15.10 6.90
C ASP A 98 11.40 14.62 7.52
N THR A 99 10.74 15.48 8.29
CA THR A 99 9.44 15.17 8.91
C THR A 99 8.32 15.05 7.88
N GLN A 100 8.30 15.87 6.83
CA GLN A 100 7.32 15.76 5.74
C GLN A 100 7.48 14.44 4.99
N ASN A 101 8.72 14.08 4.62
CA ASN A 101 8.99 12.82 3.93
C ASN A 101 8.55 11.61 4.77
N LYS A 102 8.83 11.63 6.07
CA LYS A 102 8.37 10.58 6.99
C LYS A 102 6.85 10.54 7.09
N TYR A 103 6.21 11.69 7.30
CA TYR A 103 4.75 11.80 7.39
C TYR A 103 4.06 11.26 6.13
N GLU A 104 4.60 11.58 4.96
CA GLU A 104 4.10 11.10 3.68
C GLU A 104 4.23 9.58 3.50
N LYS A 105 5.32 8.99 4.00
CA LYS A 105 5.53 7.54 3.98
C LYS A 105 4.60 6.84 4.97
N ASP A 106 4.49 7.34 6.20
CA ASP A 106 3.59 6.82 7.22
C ASP A 106 2.12 6.89 6.74
N LYS A 107 1.71 7.99 6.09
CA LYS A 107 0.37 8.13 5.50
C LYS A 107 0.12 7.09 4.40
N PHE A 108 1.11 6.86 3.54
CA PHE A 108 1.02 5.86 2.48
C PHE A 108 0.89 4.44 3.06
N GLU A 109 1.72 4.07 4.03
CA GLU A 109 1.68 2.76 4.69
C GLU A 109 0.34 2.56 5.43
N ASN A 110 -0.13 3.56 6.16
CA ASN A 110 -1.43 3.50 6.83
C ASN A 110 -2.58 3.30 5.83
N GLN A 111 -2.57 4.03 4.70
CA GLN A 111 -3.57 3.84 3.65
C GLN A 111 -3.49 2.42 3.04
N PHE A 112 -2.29 1.88 2.84
CA PHE A 112 -2.12 0.50 2.40
C PHE A 112 -2.73 -0.51 3.40
N TYR A 113 -2.46 -0.35 4.70
CA TYR A 113 -3.01 -1.26 5.72
C TYR A 113 -4.53 -1.14 5.86
N GLU A 114 -5.11 0.05 5.67
CA GLU A 114 -6.56 0.21 5.59
C GLU A 114 -7.14 -0.49 4.35
N MET A 115 -6.50 -0.39 3.19
CA MET A 115 -6.92 -1.16 2.00
C MET A 115 -6.78 -2.67 2.22
N LEU A 116 -5.74 -3.11 2.92
CA LEU A 116 -5.58 -4.52 3.29
C LEU A 116 -6.72 -4.98 4.21
N ARG A 117 -7.10 -4.17 5.19
CA ARG A 117 -8.22 -4.44 6.10
C ARG A 117 -9.54 -4.53 5.34
N LEU A 118 -9.85 -3.55 4.49
CA LEU A 118 -11.05 -3.54 3.64
C LEU A 118 -11.10 -4.75 2.71
N HIS A 119 -9.96 -5.18 2.16
CA HIS A 119 -9.90 -6.40 1.36
C HIS A 119 -10.29 -7.65 2.18
N LYS A 120 -9.81 -7.76 3.43
CA LYS A 120 -10.20 -8.85 4.33
C LYS A 120 -11.68 -8.78 4.70
N GLU A 121 -12.22 -7.58 4.89
CA GLU A 121 -13.67 -7.38 5.12
C GLU A 121 -14.49 -7.86 3.91
N ASN A 122 -14.11 -7.49 2.68
CA ASN A 122 -14.75 -7.99 1.46
C ASN A 122 -14.74 -9.52 1.37
N VAL A 123 -13.63 -10.16 1.77
CA VAL A 123 -13.54 -11.63 1.82
C VAL A 123 -14.48 -12.19 2.89
N ASN A 124 -14.50 -11.60 4.08
CA ASN A 124 -15.35 -12.07 5.19
C ASN A 124 -16.85 -11.90 4.92
N GLU A 125 -17.23 -10.87 4.15
CA GLU A 125 -18.60 -10.61 3.73
C GLU A 125 -19.11 -11.57 2.64
N MET A 126 -18.20 -12.25 1.93
CA MET A 126 -18.61 -13.29 0.99
C MET A 126 -19.40 -14.38 1.72
N SER A 127 -20.52 -14.76 1.13
CA SER A 127 -21.37 -15.79 1.68
C SER A 127 -22.12 -16.56 0.60
N LEU A 128 -22.44 -17.81 0.93
CA LEU A 128 -23.17 -18.73 0.08
C LEU A 128 -23.99 -19.68 0.96
N THR A 129 -25.19 -20.01 0.50
CA THR A 129 -26.10 -20.92 1.20
C THR A 129 -26.00 -22.33 0.61
N THR A 130 -25.68 -23.30 1.44
CA THR A 130 -25.75 -24.73 1.10
C THR A 130 -27.05 -25.33 1.62
N LYS A 131 -27.52 -26.41 0.98
CA LYS A 131 -28.76 -27.13 1.26
C LYS A 131 -28.45 -28.62 1.40
N LYS A 132 -28.74 -29.20 2.56
CA LYS A 132 -28.57 -30.63 2.83
C LYS A 132 -29.90 -31.29 3.15
N ILE A 133 -30.13 -32.48 2.63
CA ILE A 133 -31.28 -33.32 3.01
C ILE A 133 -30.87 -34.17 4.20
N ILE A 134 -31.59 -34.04 5.30
CA ILE A 134 -31.52 -34.94 6.45
C ILE A 134 -32.70 -35.90 6.37
N ILE A 135 -32.40 -37.20 6.35
CA ILE A 135 -33.41 -38.26 6.37
C ILE A 135 -33.58 -38.72 7.82
N HIS A 136 -34.73 -38.40 8.41
CA HIS A 136 -35.06 -38.92 9.74
C HIS A 136 -35.54 -40.38 9.64
N PRO A 137 -35.25 -41.24 10.64
CA PRO A 137 -35.68 -42.64 10.65
C PRO A 137 -37.19 -42.85 10.45
N ASN A 138 -38.00 -41.84 10.79
CA ASN A 138 -39.46 -41.89 10.77
C ASN A 138 -40.06 -41.11 9.58
N THR A 139 -39.45 -41.22 8.39
CA THR A 139 -39.96 -40.78 7.06
C THR A 139 -40.06 -39.29 6.74
N ASN A 140 -39.77 -38.37 7.67
CA ASN A 140 -39.70 -36.95 7.31
C ASN A 140 -38.31 -36.62 6.73
N ARG A 141 -38.31 -36.11 5.50
CA ARG A 141 -37.15 -35.43 4.90
C ARG A 141 -37.15 -34.00 5.38
N GLU A 142 -36.03 -33.57 5.96
CA GLU A 142 -35.81 -32.18 6.35
C GLU A 142 -34.73 -31.57 5.45
N ILE A 143 -34.97 -30.36 4.95
CA ILE A 143 -33.96 -29.61 4.20
C ILE A 143 -33.34 -28.61 5.18
N VAL A 144 -32.05 -28.76 5.45
CA VAL A 144 -31.29 -27.86 6.30
C VAL A 144 -30.44 -26.96 5.43
N GLU A 145 -30.61 -25.66 5.61
CA GLU A 145 -29.79 -24.65 4.96
C GLU A 145 -28.67 -24.19 5.90
N ASN A 146 -27.44 -24.10 5.39
CA ASN A 146 -26.30 -23.57 6.14
C ASN A 146 -25.66 -22.42 5.36
N ILE A 147 -25.27 -21.37 6.07
CA ILE A 147 -24.52 -20.25 5.49
C ILE A 147 -23.04 -20.55 5.65
N VAL A 148 -22.32 -20.60 4.53
CA VAL A 148 -20.87 -20.60 4.47
C VAL A 148 -20.42 -19.17 4.20
N SER A 149 -19.43 -18.70 4.95
CA SER A 149 -18.93 -17.33 4.82
C SER A 149 -17.40 -17.28 4.81
N GLY A 150 -16.86 -16.16 4.33
CA GLY A 150 -15.43 -15.92 4.33
C GLY A 150 -14.69 -16.76 3.29
N ARG A 151 -13.44 -17.07 3.62
CA ARG A 151 -12.51 -17.76 2.70
C ARG A 151 -13.01 -19.12 2.20
N ARG A 152 -13.81 -19.83 2.99
CA ARG A 152 -14.36 -21.13 2.59
C ARG A 152 -15.24 -21.04 1.35
N VAL A 153 -15.85 -19.88 1.07
CA VAL A 153 -16.65 -19.66 -0.14
C VAL A 153 -15.84 -19.90 -1.41
N PHE A 154 -14.53 -19.61 -1.43
CA PHE A 154 -13.68 -19.86 -2.59
C PHE A 154 -13.52 -21.34 -2.94
N GLU A 155 -13.63 -22.26 -1.97
CA GLU A 155 -13.66 -23.70 -2.23
C GLU A 155 -14.89 -24.08 -3.05
N TYR A 156 -16.05 -23.48 -2.74
CA TYR A 156 -17.29 -23.69 -3.48
C TYR A 156 -17.19 -23.09 -4.90
N ILE A 157 -16.68 -21.87 -5.02
CA ILE A 157 -16.49 -21.22 -6.33
C ILE A 157 -15.57 -22.04 -7.24
N ILE A 158 -14.45 -22.56 -6.71
CA ILE A 158 -13.55 -23.42 -7.49
C ILE A 158 -14.22 -24.74 -7.88
N ASN A 159 -14.92 -25.40 -6.96
CA ASN A 159 -15.65 -26.64 -7.27
C ASN A 159 -16.71 -26.42 -8.37
N GLU A 160 -17.40 -25.28 -8.34
CA GLU A 160 -18.35 -24.91 -9.39
C GLU A 160 -17.64 -24.67 -10.72
N PHE A 161 -16.52 -23.94 -10.70
CA PHE A 161 -15.73 -23.69 -11.90
C PHE A 161 -15.18 -24.98 -12.51
N GLU A 162 -14.66 -25.90 -11.69
CA GLU A 162 -14.24 -27.25 -12.09
C GLU A 162 -15.35 -28.00 -12.82
N LEU A 163 -16.55 -28.00 -12.25
CA LEU A 163 -17.72 -28.63 -12.87
C LEU A 163 -18.02 -28.00 -14.23
N ILE A 164 -18.10 -26.67 -14.30
CA ILE A 164 -18.39 -25.97 -15.55
C ILE A 164 -17.33 -26.29 -16.60
N LEU A 165 -16.06 -26.29 -16.21
CA LEU A 165 -14.93 -26.53 -17.11
C LEU A 165 -14.94 -27.94 -17.69
N ILE A 166 -15.23 -28.95 -16.87
CA ILE A 166 -15.36 -30.34 -17.32
C ILE A 166 -16.52 -30.48 -18.32
N VAL A 167 -17.65 -29.82 -18.05
CA VAL A 167 -18.80 -29.81 -18.98
C VAL A 167 -18.44 -29.08 -20.27
N ALA A 168 -17.66 -27.99 -20.20
CA ALA A 168 -17.18 -27.25 -21.36
C ALA A 168 -16.29 -28.13 -22.23
N LEU A 169 -15.28 -28.80 -21.65
CA LEU A 169 -14.40 -29.71 -22.39
C LEU A 169 -15.15 -30.81 -23.12
N ALA A 170 -16.11 -31.43 -22.45
CA ALA A 170 -16.92 -32.48 -23.05
C ALA A 170 -17.80 -31.92 -24.19
N SER A 171 -18.35 -30.73 -24.00
CA SER A 171 -19.29 -30.12 -24.95
C SER A 171 -18.60 -29.52 -26.18
N PHE A 172 -17.36 -29.03 -26.05
CA PHE A 172 -16.59 -28.38 -27.13
C PHE A 172 -15.53 -29.31 -27.76
N LYS A 173 -15.51 -30.60 -27.39
CA LYS A 173 -14.46 -31.56 -27.80
C LYS A 173 -14.27 -31.64 -29.31
N ASP A 174 -15.36 -31.55 -30.07
CA ASP A 174 -15.35 -31.72 -31.53
C ASP A 174 -15.07 -30.40 -32.29
N GLU A 175 -14.96 -29.27 -31.59
CA GLU A 175 -14.84 -27.93 -32.19
C GLU A 175 -13.39 -27.43 -32.31
N ASN A 176 -12.39 -28.20 -31.86
CA ASN A 176 -10.97 -27.84 -31.90
C ASN A 176 -10.68 -26.42 -31.35
N LEU A 177 -11.37 -26.04 -30.27
CA LEU A 177 -11.12 -24.76 -29.59
C LEU A 177 -9.82 -24.83 -28.78
N ASP A 178 -9.11 -23.70 -28.76
CA ASP A 178 -7.97 -23.52 -27.84
C ASP A 178 -8.45 -23.51 -26.38
N ASN A 179 -7.60 -24.01 -25.47
CA ASN A 179 -7.87 -24.11 -24.04
C ASN A 179 -8.29 -22.76 -23.44
N GLN A 180 -7.68 -21.66 -23.89
CA GLN A 180 -8.03 -20.32 -23.41
C GLN A 180 -9.48 -19.94 -23.74
N LYS A 181 -9.99 -20.32 -24.91
CA LYS A 181 -11.38 -20.08 -25.31
C LYS A 181 -12.36 -20.92 -24.50
N ILE A 182 -12.04 -22.19 -24.27
CA ILE A 182 -12.86 -23.09 -23.44
C ILE A 182 -12.97 -22.53 -22.01
N ILE A 183 -11.84 -22.08 -21.44
CA ILE A 183 -11.81 -21.44 -20.12
C ILE A 183 -12.58 -20.12 -20.12
N ASN A 184 -12.53 -19.34 -21.20
CA ASN A 184 -13.30 -18.10 -21.31
C ASN A 184 -14.82 -18.38 -21.24
N GLU A 185 -15.31 -19.37 -21.99
CA GLU A 185 -16.73 -19.78 -21.94
C GLU A 185 -17.13 -20.29 -20.54
N ALA A 186 -16.32 -21.17 -19.95
CA ALA A 186 -16.57 -21.69 -18.62
C ALA A 186 -16.56 -20.61 -17.54
N TYR A 187 -15.56 -19.73 -17.57
CA TYR A 187 -15.43 -18.63 -16.61
C TYR A 187 -16.54 -17.59 -16.81
N GLY A 188 -17.00 -17.38 -18.05
CA GLY A 188 -18.15 -16.54 -18.36
C GLY A 188 -19.42 -16.99 -17.61
N VAL A 189 -19.71 -18.30 -17.62
CA VAL A 189 -20.82 -18.87 -16.84
C VAL A 189 -20.59 -18.72 -15.34
N LEU A 190 -19.38 -18.99 -14.83
CA LEU A 190 -19.07 -18.80 -13.41
C LEU A 190 -19.31 -17.35 -12.97
N PHE A 191 -18.88 -16.38 -13.78
CA PHE A 191 -18.93 -14.97 -13.43
C PHE A 191 -20.34 -14.39 -13.58
N HIS A 192 -20.98 -14.59 -14.73
CA HIS A 192 -22.29 -14.00 -15.03
C HIS A 192 -23.48 -14.84 -14.58
N GLY A 193 -23.28 -16.15 -14.44
CA GLY A 193 -24.35 -17.13 -14.27
C GLY A 193 -24.85 -17.66 -15.61
N LEU A 194 -25.63 -18.74 -15.54
CA LEU A 194 -26.28 -19.33 -16.72
C LEU A 194 -27.58 -18.59 -17.01
N HIS A 195 -27.60 -17.80 -18.08
CA HIS A 195 -28.79 -17.08 -18.49
C HIS A 195 -29.65 -17.87 -19.49
N SER A 196 -30.96 -17.62 -19.45
CA SER A 196 -31.93 -18.32 -20.32
C SER A 196 -31.69 -18.08 -21.81
N PHE A 197 -31.16 -16.91 -22.18
CA PHE A 197 -30.86 -16.56 -23.57
C PHE A 197 -29.62 -17.28 -24.12
N ASP A 198 -28.76 -17.86 -23.26
CA ASP A 198 -27.58 -18.61 -23.70
C ASP A 198 -27.88 -20.07 -24.01
N ILE A 199 -28.96 -20.63 -23.44
CA ILE A 199 -29.32 -22.05 -23.52
C ILE A 199 -29.38 -22.54 -24.98
N ASN A 200 -29.92 -21.74 -25.89
CA ASN A 200 -30.09 -22.14 -27.28
C ASN A 200 -28.85 -21.89 -28.15
N LYS A 201 -27.80 -21.26 -27.62
CA LYS A 201 -26.59 -20.95 -28.38
C LYS A 201 -25.68 -22.16 -28.57
N HIS A 202 -25.62 -23.05 -27.58
CA HIS A 202 -24.72 -24.18 -27.61
C HIS A 202 -25.17 -25.35 -26.71
N VAL A 203 -24.78 -26.58 -27.07
CA VAL A 203 -25.04 -27.80 -26.27
C VAL A 203 -24.44 -27.69 -24.86
N PHE A 204 -23.32 -26.99 -24.74
CA PHE A 204 -22.70 -26.64 -23.46
C PHE A 204 -23.69 -26.02 -22.46
N TYR A 205 -24.43 -24.98 -22.87
CA TYR A 205 -25.38 -24.29 -22.01
C TYR A 205 -26.62 -25.14 -21.70
N GLN A 206 -27.03 -26.01 -22.64
CA GLN A 206 -28.13 -26.97 -22.41
C GLN A 206 -27.75 -28.01 -21.36
N ASN A 207 -26.53 -28.54 -21.45
CA ASN A 207 -25.97 -29.49 -20.48
C ASN A 207 -25.91 -28.87 -19.08
N LEU A 208 -25.40 -27.64 -18.97
CA LEU A 208 -25.40 -26.91 -17.70
C LEU A 208 -26.82 -26.67 -17.17
N LYS A 209 -27.78 -26.35 -18.04
CA LYS A 209 -29.17 -26.15 -17.62
C LYS A 209 -29.77 -27.43 -17.03
N LYS A 210 -29.50 -28.58 -17.66
CA LYS A 210 -29.94 -29.88 -17.15
C LYS A 210 -29.38 -30.15 -15.76
N LEU A 211 -28.08 -29.93 -15.58
CA LEU A 211 -27.40 -30.11 -14.29
C LEU A 211 -27.95 -29.16 -13.21
N GLN A 212 -28.18 -27.89 -13.56
CA GLN A 212 -28.78 -26.91 -12.66
C GLN A 212 -30.16 -27.35 -12.16
N SER A 213 -31.01 -27.86 -13.06
CA SER A 213 -32.35 -28.35 -12.72
C SER A 213 -32.30 -29.54 -11.75
N ASN A 214 -31.34 -30.46 -11.92
CA ASN A 214 -31.18 -31.61 -11.04
C ASN A 214 -30.80 -31.17 -9.61
N ILE A 215 -29.84 -30.23 -9.48
CA ILE A 215 -29.46 -29.67 -8.17
C ILE A 215 -30.59 -28.86 -7.53
N TYR A 216 -31.32 -28.07 -8.32
CA TYR A 216 -32.48 -27.32 -7.82
C TYR A 216 -33.55 -28.24 -7.21
N ASN A 217 -33.78 -29.40 -7.84
CA ASN A 217 -34.69 -30.44 -7.35
C ASN A 217 -34.08 -31.34 -6.27
N LEU A 218 -32.82 -31.12 -5.89
CA LEU A 218 -32.03 -31.94 -4.96
C LEU A 218 -31.95 -33.42 -5.40
N ASP A 219 -31.97 -33.67 -6.71
CA ASP A 219 -31.85 -34.99 -7.32
C ASP A 219 -30.38 -35.28 -7.67
N TYR A 220 -29.60 -35.63 -6.64
CA TYR A 220 -28.17 -35.92 -6.78
C TYR A 220 -27.89 -37.18 -7.60
N GLU A 221 -28.82 -38.14 -7.66
CA GLU A 221 -28.65 -39.34 -8.46
C GLU A 221 -28.75 -39.01 -9.95
N GLU A 222 -29.79 -38.26 -10.35
CA GLU A 222 -29.95 -37.82 -11.74
C GLU A 222 -28.89 -36.80 -12.15
N PHE A 223 -28.42 -35.96 -11.22
CA PHE A 223 -27.25 -35.11 -11.43
C PHE A 223 -26.01 -35.94 -11.81
N ASN A 224 -25.68 -36.97 -11.03
CA ASN A 224 -24.53 -37.84 -11.28
C ASN A 224 -24.65 -38.59 -12.61
N LYS A 225 -25.82 -39.14 -12.92
CA LYS A 225 -26.10 -39.81 -14.20
C LYS A 225 -25.94 -38.84 -15.37
N SER A 226 -26.55 -37.65 -15.27
CA SER A 226 -26.46 -36.63 -16.31
C SER A 226 -25.02 -36.17 -16.54
N LEU A 227 -24.25 -35.92 -15.47
CA LEU A 227 -22.86 -35.52 -15.57
C LEU A 227 -22.01 -36.61 -16.24
N THR A 228 -22.17 -37.88 -15.83
CA THR A 228 -21.45 -39.01 -16.43
C THR A 228 -21.79 -39.18 -17.91
N ASN A 229 -23.06 -38.99 -18.28
CA ASN A 229 -23.49 -39.08 -19.68
C ASN A 229 -22.89 -37.94 -20.54
N ILE A 230 -22.72 -36.76 -19.97
CA ILE A 230 -22.12 -35.61 -20.65
C ILE A 230 -20.61 -35.82 -20.83
N THR A 231 -19.91 -36.22 -19.76
CA THR A 231 -18.44 -36.24 -19.74
C THR A 231 -17.84 -37.56 -20.24
N GLY A 232 -18.62 -38.64 -20.23
CA GLY A 232 -18.15 -39.99 -20.50
C GLY A 232 -17.26 -40.58 -19.40
N VAL A 233 -17.10 -39.89 -18.27
CA VAL A 233 -16.23 -40.30 -17.15
C VAL A 233 -17.03 -40.26 -15.85
N VAL A 234 -16.79 -41.25 -14.98
CA VAL A 234 -17.40 -41.32 -13.64
C VAL A 234 -16.77 -40.25 -12.74
N THR A 235 -17.32 -39.04 -12.74
CA THR A 235 -16.86 -37.89 -11.94
C THR A 235 -17.59 -37.78 -10.60
N VAL A 236 -17.70 -38.89 -9.87
CA VAL A 236 -18.51 -38.99 -8.63
C VAL A 236 -17.98 -38.11 -7.49
N SER A 237 -16.67 -37.85 -7.45
CA SER A 237 -16.05 -37.05 -6.38
C SER A 237 -16.50 -35.58 -6.40
N LEU A 238 -16.73 -35.00 -7.58
CA LEU A 238 -17.16 -33.61 -7.75
C LEU A 238 -18.61 -33.40 -7.33
N ALA A 239 -19.48 -34.32 -7.73
CA ALA A 239 -20.90 -34.25 -7.42
C ALA A 239 -21.20 -34.30 -5.92
N GLN A 240 -20.38 -35.03 -5.15
CA GLN A 240 -20.50 -35.08 -3.68
C GLN A 240 -20.14 -33.74 -3.00
N ARG A 241 -19.43 -32.84 -3.71
CA ARG A 241 -19.03 -31.51 -3.21
C ARG A 241 -20.06 -30.42 -3.50
N ILE A 242 -21.12 -30.73 -4.25
CA ILE A 242 -22.12 -29.76 -4.69
C ILE A 242 -23.41 -29.97 -3.92
N ASP A 243 -23.58 -29.16 -2.87
CA ASP A 243 -24.77 -29.10 -2.03
C ASP A 243 -25.37 -27.70 -2.00
N TYR A 244 -25.21 -26.92 -3.07
CA TYR A 244 -25.61 -25.50 -3.12
C TYR A 244 -26.16 -25.14 -4.50
N SER A 245 -26.79 -23.96 -4.58
CA SER A 245 -27.30 -23.46 -5.85
C SER A 245 -26.15 -23.09 -6.79
N ILE A 246 -26.08 -23.76 -7.94
CA ILE A 246 -25.04 -23.60 -8.95
C ILE A 246 -25.48 -22.76 -10.15
N PHE A 247 -24.51 -22.16 -10.81
CA PHE A 247 -24.60 -21.39 -12.05
C PHE A 247 -25.45 -20.12 -11.91
N ASN A 248 -25.51 -19.55 -10.70
CA ASN A 248 -26.17 -18.27 -10.45
C ASN A 248 -25.28 -17.06 -10.77
N GLY A 249 -23.98 -17.29 -10.93
CA GLY A 249 -23.00 -16.25 -11.19
C GLY A 249 -22.46 -15.62 -9.91
N TYR A 250 -21.17 -15.30 -9.92
CA TYR A 250 -20.48 -14.66 -8.79
C TYR A 250 -20.08 -13.20 -9.06
N SER A 251 -20.59 -12.58 -10.13
CA SER A 251 -20.21 -11.22 -10.56
C SER A 251 -20.29 -10.20 -9.43
N SER A 252 -21.32 -10.23 -8.59
CA SER A 252 -21.43 -9.33 -7.43
C SER A 252 -20.24 -9.52 -6.47
N GLN A 253 -20.05 -10.73 -5.93
CA GLN A 253 -19.01 -11.00 -4.93
C GLN A 253 -17.60 -10.85 -5.51
N LEU A 254 -17.33 -11.48 -6.66
CA LEU A 254 -16.01 -11.49 -7.28
C LEU A 254 -15.61 -10.15 -7.89
N ALA A 255 -16.54 -9.36 -8.45
CA ALA A 255 -16.18 -8.05 -9.01
C ALA A 255 -15.70 -7.09 -7.91
N HIS A 256 -16.40 -7.06 -6.76
CA HIS A 256 -15.97 -6.24 -5.62
C HIS A 256 -14.60 -6.69 -5.10
N TYR A 257 -14.41 -7.99 -4.92
CA TYR A 257 -13.15 -8.59 -4.49
C TYR A 257 -11.97 -8.26 -5.42
N TYR A 258 -12.08 -8.57 -6.72
CA TYR A 258 -11.00 -8.34 -7.68
C TYR A 258 -10.72 -6.86 -7.89
N ARG A 259 -11.76 -6.01 -7.93
CA ARG A 259 -11.59 -4.56 -8.09
C ARG A 259 -10.82 -3.98 -6.91
N HIS A 260 -11.17 -4.37 -5.69
CA HIS A 260 -10.47 -3.89 -4.51
C HIS A 260 -9.02 -4.40 -4.47
N LEU A 261 -8.80 -5.69 -4.74
CA LEU A 261 -7.46 -6.29 -4.79
C LEU A 261 -6.57 -5.58 -5.82
N TYR A 262 -7.10 -5.37 -7.04
CA TYR A 262 -6.42 -4.65 -8.11
C TYR A 262 -6.10 -3.20 -7.74
N GLN A 263 -7.05 -2.49 -7.11
CA GLN A 263 -6.83 -1.12 -6.66
C GLN A 263 -5.74 -1.02 -5.60
N THR A 264 -5.67 -1.96 -4.65
CA THR A 264 -4.59 -2.01 -3.65
C THR A 264 -3.23 -2.21 -4.32
N VAL A 265 -3.16 -3.14 -5.28
CA VAL A 265 -1.92 -3.39 -6.03
C VAL A 265 -1.50 -2.15 -6.81
N LYS A 266 -2.43 -1.56 -7.57
CA LYS A 266 -2.18 -0.35 -8.36
C LYS A 266 -1.75 0.82 -7.49
N PHE A 267 -2.36 1.00 -6.31
CA PHE A 267 -2.00 2.05 -5.36
C PHE A 267 -0.53 1.98 -4.94
N VAL A 268 -0.03 0.77 -4.62
CA VAL A 268 1.38 0.54 -4.26
C VAL A 268 2.29 0.73 -5.47
N VAL A 269 1.96 0.10 -6.60
CA VAL A 269 2.81 0.13 -7.81
C VAL A 269 2.95 1.55 -8.37
N SER A 270 1.90 2.36 -8.31
CA SER A 270 1.88 3.73 -8.83
C SER A 270 2.74 4.73 -8.06
N GLN A 271 3.26 4.38 -6.88
CA GLN A 271 4.09 5.30 -6.11
C GLN A 271 5.41 5.60 -6.84
N PRO A 272 5.92 6.85 -6.80
CA PRO A 272 7.21 7.19 -7.39
C PRO A 272 8.36 6.41 -6.75
N GLU A 273 9.33 5.94 -7.55
CA GLU A 273 10.51 5.20 -7.05
C GLU A 273 11.34 5.98 -6.02
N LYS A 274 11.30 7.32 -6.06
CA LYS A 274 11.98 8.17 -5.06
C LYS A 274 11.33 8.10 -3.68
N LYS A 275 10.04 7.75 -3.61
CA LYS A 275 9.24 7.71 -2.37
C LYS A 275 9.11 6.30 -1.82
N VAL A 276 8.82 5.35 -2.71
CA VAL A 276 8.73 3.91 -2.38
C VAL A 276 9.47 3.17 -3.47
N ASN A 277 10.58 2.54 -3.12
CA ASN A 277 11.38 1.80 -4.10
C ASN A 277 10.74 0.44 -4.44
N TYR A 278 11.25 -0.20 -5.49
CA TYR A 278 10.76 -1.49 -5.96
C TYR A 278 10.72 -2.58 -4.86
N GLU A 279 11.76 -2.68 -4.03
CA GLU A 279 11.86 -3.65 -2.94
C GLU A 279 10.80 -3.42 -1.85
N GLU A 280 10.56 -2.15 -1.47
CA GLU A 280 9.49 -1.76 -0.55
C GLU A 280 8.10 -2.09 -1.13
N LYS A 281 7.87 -1.81 -2.42
CA LYS A 281 6.64 -2.19 -3.13
C LYS A 281 6.45 -3.71 -3.10
N ARG A 282 7.49 -4.48 -3.43
CA ARG A 282 7.47 -5.95 -3.39
C ARG A 282 7.18 -6.48 -2.00
N ASN A 283 7.71 -5.85 -0.95
CA ASN A 283 7.43 -6.25 0.43
C ASN A 283 5.95 -6.03 0.79
N LEU A 284 5.38 -4.86 0.50
CA LEU A 284 3.97 -4.57 0.76
C LEU A 284 3.04 -5.51 -0.02
N LEU A 285 3.32 -5.73 -1.30
CA LEU A 285 2.52 -6.65 -2.12
C LEU A 285 2.65 -8.11 -1.70
N ARG A 286 3.77 -8.50 -1.10
CA ARG A 286 3.95 -9.80 -0.45
C ARG A 286 3.07 -9.93 0.80
N ILE A 287 2.95 -8.88 1.61
CA ILE A 287 2.03 -8.85 2.76
C ILE A 287 0.58 -9.01 2.28
N LEU A 288 0.19 -8.29 1.22
CA LEU A 288 -1.13 -8.43 0.60
C LEU A 288 -1.36 -9.85 0.06
N ARG A 289 -0.43 -10.38 -0.74
CA ARG A 289 -0.51 -11.73 -1.29
C ARG A 289 -0.58 -12.81 -0.21
N ALA A 290 0.13 -12.64 0.91
CA ALA A 290 0.07 -13.57 2.02
C ALA A 290 -1.33 -13.67 2.67
N GLN A 291 -2.24 -12.72 2.39
CA GLN A 291 -3.65 -12.85 2.76
C GLN A 291 -4.47 -13.65 1.74
N LEU A 292 -3.95 -14.01 0.57
CA LEU A 292 -4.67 -14.76 -0.46
C LEU A 292 -4.36 -16.26 -0.35
N SER A 293 -5.39 -17.10 -0.39
CA SER A 293 -5.19 -18.54 -0.48
C SER A 293 -4.72 -18.94 -1.88
N ASN A 294 -4.22 -20.17 -2.00
CA ASN A 294 -3.87 -20.74 -3.30
C ASN A 294 -5.10 -20.75 -4.24
N LEU A 295 -6.29 -21.08 -3.73
CA LEU A 295 -7.54 -21.05 -4.51
C LEU A 295 -7.91 -19.64 -4.99
N GLU A 296 -7.73 -18.62 -4.15
CA GLU A 296 -7.93 -17.23 -4.53
C GLU A 296 -6.97 -16.79 -5.65
N GLN A 297 -5.70 -17.19 -5.55
CA GLN A 297 -4.71 -16.90 -6.59
C GLN A 297 -5.00 -17.67 -7.89
N ALA A 298 -5.48 -18.92 -7.81
CA ALA A 298 -5.93 -19.69 -8.97
C ALA A 298 -7.15 -19.06 -9.65
N LEU A 299 -8.15 -18.63 -8.88
CA LEU A 299 -9.30 -17.91 -9.41
C LEU A 299 -8.89 -16.58 -10.06
N LEU A 300 -7.93 -15.87 -9.47
CA LEU A 300 -7.36 -14.66 -10.05
C LEU A 300 -6.63 -14.94 -11.37
N PHE A 301 -5.88 -16.04 -11.44
CA PHE A 301 -5.27 -16.53 -12.68
C PHE A 301 -6.34 -16.80 -13.74
N TYR A 302 -7.40 -17.56 -13.43
CA TYR A 302 -8.47 -17.84 -14.38
C TYR A 302 -9.24 -16.58 -14.80
N ASN A 303 -9.44 -15.62 -13.89
CA ASN A 303 -10.01 -14.32 -14.21
C ASN A 303 -9.21 -13.58 -15.29
N TRP A 304 -7.88 -13.56 -15.16
CA TRP A 304 -7.01 -12.97 -16.17
C TRP A 304 -6.94 -13.79 -17.45
N TYR A 305 -6.75 -15.11 -17.34
CA TYR A 305 -6.56 -16.01 -18.48
C TYR A 305 -7.81 -16.08 -19.37
N SER A 306 -9.00 -16.03 -18.77
CA SER A 306 -10.28 -15.88 -19.46
C SER A 306 -10.49 -14.48 -20.06
N GLY A 307 -9.62 -13.51 -19.80
CA GLY A 307 -9.71 -12.17 -20.37
C GLY A 307 -10.61 -11.18 -19.63
N PHE A 308 -11.21 -11.55 -18.50
CA PHE A 308 -11.96 -10.62 -17.63
C PHE A 308 -11.01 -9.68 -16.88
N GLY A 309 -9.86 -10.19 -16.48
CA GLY A 309 -8.84 -9.50 -15.68
C GLY A 309 -7.60 -9.05 -16.45
N LYS A 310 -7.69 -8.77 -17.76
CA LYS A 310 -6.52 -8.49 -18.62
C LYS A 310 -5.52 -7.49 -18.03
N GLN A 311 -6.01 -6.48 -17.30
CA GLN A 311 -5.20 -5.43 -16.70
C GLN A 311 -4.18 -5.91 -15.65
N TRP A 312 -4.32 -7.14 -15.14
CA TRP A 312 -3.35 -7.73 -14.23
C TRP A 312 -1.99 -8.01 -14.90
N GLN A 313 -2.03 -8.38 -16.18
CA GLN A 313 -0.86 -8.67 -16.98
C GLN A 313 -1.19 -8.35 -18.45
N ASP A 314 -0.79 -7.17 -18.89
CA ASP A 314 -0.96 -6.64 -20.24
C ASP A 314 0.27 -5.80 -20.66
N ASN A 315 0.18 -5.07 -21.77
CA ASN A 315 1.28 -4.25 -22.27
C ASN A 315 1.67 -3.08 -21.33
N ASN A 316 0.78 -2.68 -20.41
CA ASN A 316 0.98 -1.55 -19.51
C ASN A 316 1.34 -2.00 -18.07
N ASN A 317 0.81 -3.15 -17.64
CA ASN A 317 0.90 -3.64 -16.27
C ASN A 317 1.45 -5.07 -16.26
N ASN A 318 2.43 -5.30 -15.40
CA ASN A 318 3.07 -6.60 -15.19
C ASN A 318 2.87 -7.10 -13.75
N PHE A 319 1.65 -7.06 -13.20
CA PHE A 319 1.45 -7.28 -11.77
C PHE A 319 1.69 -8.73 -11.33
N PHE A 320 1.36 -9.69 -12.19
CA PHE A 320 1.65 -11.10 -11.92
C PHE A 320 3.15 -11.38 -11.92
N THR A 321 3.87 -10.81 -12.89
CA THR A 321 5.30 -11.05 -13.10
C THR A 321 6.20 -10.13 -12.26
N ASP A 322 6.15 -8.82 -12.46
CA ASP A 322 7.00 -7.87 -11.74
C ASP A 322 6.72 -7.83 -10.23
N TYR A 323 5.53 -8.25 -9.78
CA TYR A 323 5.14 -8.15 -8.37
C TYR A 323 4.69 -9.46 -7.72
N ARG A 324 4.73 -10.60 -8.44
CA ARG A 324 4.51 -11.95 -7.88
C ARG A 324 3.10 -12.13 -7.31
N MET A 325 2.07 -11.48 -7.86
CA MET A 325 0.73 -11.51 -7.25
C MET A 325 0.05 -12.89 -7.27
N ILE A 326 0.50 -13.80 -8.14
CA ILE A 326 0.01 -15.19 -8.23
C ILE A 326 1.12 -16.22 -7.98
N HIS A 327 2.14 -15.87 -7.20
CA HIS A 327 3.34 -16.69 -7.02
C HIS A 327 3.11 -18.05 -6.33
N ASN A 328 1.98 -18.26 -5.64
CA ASN A 328 1.66 -19.55 -5.02
C ASN A 328 0.80 -20.45 -5.93
N VAL A 329 0.57 -20.06 -7.19
CA VAL A 329 -0.07 -20.93 -8.20
C VAL A 329 0.95 -21.92 -8.73
N TYR A 330 0.53 -23.17 -8.92
CA TYR A 330 1.33 -24.28 -9.44
C TYR A 330 0.50 -25.13 -10.40
N ASN A 331 1.14 -25.92 -11.26
CA ASN A 331 0.47 -26.64 -12.36
C ASN A 331 -0.66 -27.57 -11.88
N ASP A 332 -0.45 -28.34 -10.81
CA ASP A 332 -1.49 -29.26 -10.28
C ASP A 332 -2.69 -28.54 -9.65
N LEU A 333 -2.57 -27.25 -9.34
CA LEU A 333 -3.69 -26.41 -8.90
C LEU A 333 -4.58 -25.97 -10.08
N LEU A 334 -4.03 -26.04 -11.29
CA LEU A 334 -4.71 -25.67 -12.52
C LEU A 334 -5.29 -26.91 -13.20
N HIS A 335 -6.41 -26.73 -13.89
CA HIS A 335 -7.05 -27.76 -14.69
C HIS A 335 -6.57 -27.66 -16.14
N LEU A 336 -6.92 -28.65 -16.96
CA LEU A 336 -6.59 -28.72 -18.40
C LEU A 336 -5.10 -28.89 -18.73
N ASP A 337 -4.34 -29.48 -17.81
CA ASP A 337 -2.88 -29.64 -17.95
C ASP A 337 -2.19 -28.32 -18.31
N ILE A 338 -2.75 -27.19 -17.85
CA ILE A 338 -2.16 -25.87 -18.05
C ILE A 338 -0.81 -25.85 -17.36
N LYS A 339 0.23 -25.67 -18.16
CA LYS A 339 1.58 -25.48 -17.68
C LYS A 339 1.87 -23.99 -17.60
N LEU A 340 2.22 -23.53 -16.41
CA LEU A 340 2.59 -22.14 -16.19
C LEU A 340 3.78 -21.73 -17.05
N GLU A 341 4.70 -22.65 -17.35
CA GLU A 341 5.86 -22.44 -18.23
C GLU A 341 5.49 -22.20 -19.70
N ASP A 342 4.33 -22.67 -20.15
CA ASP A 342 3.83 -22.41 -21.52
C ASP A 342 3.22 -21.01 -21.64
N ILE A 343 2.81 -20.42 -20.51
CA ILE A 343 2.13 -19.11 -20.45
C ILE A 343 3.10 -18.00 -20.05
N PHE A 344 3.94 -18.27 -19.06
CA PHE A 344 4.89 -17.32 -18.50
C PHE A 344 6.30 -17.74 -18.84
N ASP A 345 7.02 -16.88 -19.56
CA ASP A 345 8.42 -17.12 -19.85
C ASP A 345 9.27 -16.87 -18.59
N TYR A 346 9.75 -17.96 -17.98
CA TYR A 346 10.57 -17.94 -16.77
C TYR A 346 11.95 -17.30 -16.98
N ASN A 347 12.40 -17.24 -18.24
CA ASN A 347 13.69 -16.68 -18.62
C ASN A 347 13.61 -15.18 -18.99
N ASN A 348 12.40 -14.61 -19.05
CA ASN A 348 12.19 -13.24 -19.50
C ASN A 348 12.33 -12.19 -18.38
N ASN A 349 12.48 -10.93 -18.82
CA ASN A 349 12.76 -9.72 -18.03
C ASN A 349 11.61 -9.28 -17.11
N TYR A 350 11.19 -10.11 -16.15
CA TYR A 350 10.45 -9.59 -15.00
C TYR A 350 11.43 -9.01 -13.97
N LYS A 351 11.04 -7.93 -13.30
CA LYS A 351 11.91 -7.25 -12.31
C LYS A 351 12.28 -8.19 -11.18
N LYS A 352 13.52 -8.15 -10.67
CA LYS A 352 13.97 -8.95 -9.52
C LYS A 352 14.51 -8.08 -8.40
N GLU A 353 14.38 -8.53 -7.15
CA GLU A 353 14.97 -7.87 -5.98
C GLU A 353 16.50 -8.02 -6.03
N LYS A 354 17.24 -6.93 -5.84
CA LYS A 354 18.71 -6.91 -6.06
C LYS A 354 19.52 -7.86 -5.17
N ASN A 355 19.04 -8.13 -3.96
CA ASN A 355 19.79 -8.85 -2.93
C ASN A 355 19.19 -10.22 -2.60
N ARG A 356 18.44 -10.81 -3.53
CA ARG A 356 17.74 -12.07 -3.30
C ARG A 356 18.31 -13.16 -4.20
N GLU A 357 18.89 -14.20 -3.59
CA GLU A 357 19.51 -15.31 -4.32
C GLU A 357 18.49 -16.07 -5.17
N ASN A 358 17.29 -16.31 -4.62
CA ASN A 358 16.19 -16.93 -5.34
C ASN A 358 14.93 -16.04 -5.32
N ASP A 359 14.64 -15.42 -6.47
CA ASP A 359 13.46 -14.58 -6.74
C ASP A 359 12.70 -15.14 -7.95
N SER A 360 12.36 -16.42 -7.86
CA SER A 360 11.53 -17.19 -8.79
C SER A 360 10.16 -16.53 -9.02
N LEU A 361 9.57 -16.77 -10.19
CA LEU A 361 8.26 -16.23 -10.51
C LEU A 361 7.15 -16.94 -9.74
N PHE A 362 7.24 -18.27 -9.66
CA PHE A 362 6.34 -19.14 -8.90
C PHE A 362 7.13 -19.93 -7.87
N GLU A 363 6.53 -20.15 -6.71
CA GLU A 363 7.11 -20.93 -5.61
C GLU A 363 7.42 -22.37 -6.03
N SER A 364 6.63 -22.93 -6.95
CA SER A 364 6.82 -24.29 -7.47
C SER A 364 8.09 -24.49 -8.29
N GLN A 365 8.80 -23.41 -8.66
CA GLN A 365 10.11 -23.50 -9.29
C GLN A 365 11.21 -23.89 -8.29
N ASP A 366 10.92 -23.75 -6.99
CA ASP A 366 11.87 -23.95 -5.89
C ASP A 366 11.64 -25.26 -5.13
N TRP A 367 10.65 -26.07 -5.56
CA TRP A 367 10.24 -27.33 -4.91
C TRP A 367 11.15 -28.52 -5.22
#